data_AF-A0A5K0XLN8-F1
#
_entry.id   AF-A0A5K0XLN8-F1
#
_cell.length_a   1.000
_cell.length_b   1.000
_cell.length_c   1.000
_cell.angle_alpha   90.00
_cell.angle_beta   90.00
_cell.angle_gamma   90.00
#
_symmetry.space_group_name_H-M   'P 1'
#
loop_
_entity.id
_entity.type
_entity.pdbx_description
1 polymer ?
#
loop_
_entity_poly.entity_id
_entity_poly.type
_entity_poly.pdbx_seq_one_letter_code
_entity_poly.pdbx_strand_id
1 'polypeptide(L)' 'AKRHAFNPGEKRVNPEGLKDLVVDLPGQPQVGFQHYAGYVTVDEKHGRELFYWFFKAASGAKGEKPLVLWLNG' A
#
# COMPACT_ATOMS: atom_id res chain seq x y z
N ALA A 1 5.96 14.85 -32.21
CA ALA A 1 5.80 13.95 -31.06
C ALA A 1 5.79 14.78 -29.78
N LYS A 2 4.63 14.94 -29.12
CA LYS A 2 4.53 15.69 -27.87
C LYS A 2 5.13 14.82 -26.76
N ARG A 3 6.31 15.20 -26.24
CA ARG A 3 6.89 14.56 -25.06
C ARG A 3 6.08 15.04 -23.86
N HIS A 4 5.28 14.16 -23.26
CA HIS A 4 4.68 14.41 -21.96
C HIS A 4 5.81 14.59 -20.95
N ALA A 5 5.97 15.80 -20.43
CA ALA A 5 6.90 16.08 -19.36
C ALA A 5 6.45 15.30 -18.11
N PHE A 6 7.37 14.52 -17.53
CA PHE A 6 7.17 13.88 -16.24
C PHE A 6 7.04 14.98 -15.17
N ASN A 7 5.88 15.08 -14.52
CA ASN A 7 5.62 16.06 -13.47
C ASN A 7 5.82 15.41 -12.09
N PRO A 8 6.87 15.76 -11.33
CA PRO A 8 7.20 15.10 -10.06
C PRO A 8 6.16 15.29 -8.94
N GLY A 9 5.20 16.22 -9.12
CA GLY A 9 4.17 16.54 -8.14
C GLY A 9 2.87 15.73 -8.26
N GLU A 10 2.69 14.95 -9.34
CA GLU A 10 1.54 14.05 -9.44
C GLU A 10 1.81 12.80 -8.58
N LYS A 11 1.16 12.73 -7.41
CA LYS A 11 1.01 11.45 -6.70
C LYS A 11 0.28 10.49 -7.64
N ARG A 12 1.04 9.61 -8.28
CA ARG A 12 0.51 8.49 -9.05
C ARG A 12 -0.29 7.61 -8.11
N VAL A 13 -1.60 7.83 -8.05
CA VAL A 13 -2.51 6.88 -7.41
C VAL A 13 -2.57 5.70 -8.34
N ASN A 14 -1.89 4.61 -7.98
CA ASN A 14 -2.03 3.34 -8.67
C ASN A 14 -3.44 2.78 -8.35
N PRO A 15 -4.36 2.67 -9.32
CA PRO A 15 -5.72 2.17 -9.08
C PRO A 15 -5.74 0.75 -8.51
N GLU A 16 -4.73 -0.07 -8.84
CA GLU A 16 -4.58 -1.42 -8.30
C GLU A 16 -4.38 -1.43 -6.79
N GLY A 17 -3.64 -0.45 -6.25
CA GLY A 17 -3.39 -0.33 -4.82
C GLY A 17 -4.62 0.08 -3.99
N LEU A 18 -5.70 0.53 -4.63
CA LEU A 18 -6.96 0.83 -3.95
C LEU A 18 -7.79 -0.43 -3.72
N LYS A 19 -7.57 -1.51 -4.48
CA LYS A 19 -8.31 -2.78 -4.31
C LYS A 19 -8.06 -3.40 -2.93
N ASP A 20 -6.86 -3.21 -2.42
CA ASP A 20 -6.41 -3.77 -1.15
C ASP A 20 -6.68 -2.84 0.04
N LEU A 21 -7.33 -1.68 -0.17
CA LEU A 21 -7.61 -0.73 0.90
C LEU A 21 -8.57 -1.36 1.92
N VAL A 22 -8.12 -1.43 3.17
CA VAL A 22 -8.98 -1.82 4.29
C VAL A 22 -9.78 -0.60 4.73
N VAL A 23 -11.10 -0.67 4.56
CA VAL A 23 -12.02 0.43 4.88
C VAL A 23 -12.52 0.37 6.32
N ASP A 24 -12.78 -0.84 6.82
CA ASP A 24 -13.25 -1.07 8.19
C ASP A 24 -12.89 -2.48 8.66
N LEU A 25 -12.77 -2.66 9.97
CA LEU A 25 -12.55 -3.95 10.61
C LEU A 25 -13.46 -4.11 11.83
N PRO A 26 -13.98 -5.33 12.07
CA PRO A 26 -14.78 -5.59 13.26
C PRO A 26 -14.04 -5.21 14.55
N GLY A 27 -14.61 -4.27 15.31
CA GLY A 27 -14.06 -3.83 16.59
C GLY A 27 -12.88 -2.83 16.50
N GLN A 28 -12.53 -2.35 15.30
CA GLN A 28 -11.47 -1.36 15.14
C GLN A 28 -11.95 0.03 15.59
N PRO A 29 -11.23 0.71 16.51
CA PRO A 29 -11.50 2.11 16.82
C PRO A 29 -11.10 3.00 15.64
N GLN A 30 -11.57 4.24 15.60
CA GLN A 30 -11.17 5.20 14.56
C GLN A 30 -9.65 5.37 14.53
N VAL A 31 -9.04 5.13 13.36
CA VAL A 31 -7.59 5.23 13.16
C VAL A 31 -7.23 6.36 12.19
N GLY A 32 -6.12 7.05 12.48
CA GLY A 32 -5.61 8.17 11.68
C GLY A 32 -4.65 7.78 10.56
N PHE A 33 -4.69 6.53 10.08
CA PHE A 33 -3.81 6.00 9.03
C PHE A 33 -4.59 5.14 8.05
N GLN A 34 -4.08 5.06 6.82
CA GLN A 34 -4.57 4.10 5.82
C GLN A 34 -3.78 2.80 5.93
N HIS A 35 -4.47 1.68 5.77
CA HIS A 35 -3.85 0.37 5.76
C HIS A 35 -4.44 -0.49 4.65
N TYR A 36 -3.63 -1.40 4.15
CA TYR A 36 -3.88 -2.19 2.96
C TYR A 36 -3.54 -3.64 3.26
N ALA A 37 -4.40 -4.57 2.85
CA ALA A 37 -4.17 -5.99 3.04
C ALA A 37 -4.57 -6.75 1.78
N GLY A 38 -3.73 -7.69 1.37
CA GLY A 38 -3.93 -8.42 0.12
C GLY A 38 -2.90 -9.52 -0.07
N TYR A 39 -2.86 -10.05 -1.28
CA TYR A 39 -1.95 -11.12 -1.69
C TYR A 39 -1.05 -10.64 -2.82
N VAL A 40 0.20 -11.06 -2.77
CA VAL A 40 1.16 -10.90 -3.87
C VAL A 40 1.53 -12.29 -4.38
N THR A 41 1.22 -12.57 -5.64
CA THR A 41 1.66 -13.80 -6.30
C THR A 41 3.18 -13.79 -6.45
N VAL A 42 3.85 -14.80 -5.89
CA VAL A 42 5.31 -14.95 -5.92
C VAL A 42 5.78 -16.09 -6.82
N ASP A 43 4.87 -17.00 -7.19
CA ASP A 43 5.10 -18.02 -8.21
C ASP A 43 3.79 -18.38 -8.89
N GLU A 44 3.58 -17.84 -10.10
CA GLU A 44 2.38 -18.08 -10.90
C GLU A 44 2.23 -19.55 -11.29
N LYS A 45 3.33 -20.22 -11.64
CA LYS A 45 3.32 -21.62 -12.12
C LYS A 45 2.84 -22.58 -11.05
N HIS A 46 3.20 -22.31 -9.80
CA HIS A 46 2.84 -23.14 -8.66
C HIS A 46 1.73 -22.52 -7.79
N GLY A 47 1.13 -21.41 -8.23
CA GLY A 47 0.07 -20.71 -7.51
C GLY A 47 0.47 -20.25 -6.10
N ARG A 48 1.74 -19.89 -5.85
CA ARG A 48 2.17 -19.42 -4.54
C ARG A 48 1.92 -17.93 -4.40
N GLU A 49 1.28 -17.56 -3.31
CA GLU A 49 0.99 -16.18 -2.96
C GLU A 49 1.41 -15.89 -1.52
N LEU A 50 1.87 -14.67 -1.27
CA LEU A 50 2.18 -14.19 0.07
C LEU A 50 1.14 -13.16 0.48
N PHE A 51 0.52 -13.38 1.63
CA PHE A 51 -0.30 -12.37 2.28
C PHE A 51 0.58 -11.24 2.82
N TYR A 52 0.12 -10.00 2.70
CA TYR A 52 0.73 -8.84 3.32
C TYR A 52 -0.31 -7.97 4.03
N TRP A 53 0.16 -7.22 5.03
CA TRP A 53 -0.62 -6.15 5.66
C TRP A 53 0.25 -4.91 5.88
N PHE A 54 -0.01 -3.88 5.08
CA PHE A 54 0.75 -2.64 5.05
C PHE A 54 0.02 -1.51 5.76
N PHE A 55 0.74 -0.76 6.60
CA PHE A 55 0.23 0.41 7.29
C PHE A 55 0.99 1.64 6.81
N LYS A 56 0.30 2.63 6.25
CA LYS A 56 0.92 3.92 5.93
C LYS A 56 1.25 4.67 7.21
N ALA A 57 2.27 5.53 7.13
CA ALA A 57 2.53 6.50 8.19
C ALA A 57 1.27 7.32 8.50
N ALA A 58 1.06 7.62 9.78
CA ALA A 58 -0.10 8.36 10.25
C ALA A 58 -0.25 9.73 9.58
N SER A 59 -1.49 10.21 9.45
CA SER A 59 -1.86 11.41 8.68
C SER A 59 -1.16 12.71 9.11
N GLY A 60 -0.56 12.76 10.31
CA GLY A 60 0.24 13.89 10.80
C GLY A 60 1.73 13.85 10.44
N ALA A 61 2.21 12.80 9.78
CA ALA A 61 3.62 12.61 9.49
C ALA A 61 4.09 13.52 8.35
N LYS A 62 5.01 14.46 8.63
CA LYS A 62 5.54 15.42 7.64
C LYS A 62 6.72 14.84 6.85
N GLY A 63 6.74 15.05 5.54
CA GLY A 63 7.82 14.61 4.64
C GLY A 63 7.77 13.12 4.31
N GLU A 64 8.69 12.65 3.46
CA GLU A 64 8.80 11.24 3.08
C GLU A 64 9.08 10.35 4.29
N LYS A 65 8.55 9.13 4.27
CA LYS A 65 8.64 8.17 5.37
C LYS A 65 9.29 6.90 4.83
N PRO A 66 10.23 6.29 5.58
CA PRO A 66 10.86 5.06 5.15
C PRO A 66 9.85 3.92 5.09
N LEU A 67 10.11 2.93 4.23
CA LEU A 67 9.40 1.67 4.21
C LEU A 67 10.13 0.66 5.12
N VAL A 68 9.38 0.00 6.01
CA VAL A 68 9.91 -1.05 6.89
C VAL A 68 9.20 -2.35 6.55
N LEU A 69 9.97 -3.40 6.26
CA LEU A 69 9.47 -4.76 6.10
C LEU A 69 9.71 -5.53 7.40
N TRP A 70 8.62 -6.01 8.01
CA TRP A 70 8.68 -6.85 9.21
C TRP A 70 8.43 -8.31 8.84
N LEU A 71 9.38 -9.19 9.15
CA LEU A 71 9.30 -10.64 8.90
C LEU A 71 9.41 -11.38 10.23
N ASN A 72 8.43 -12.24 10.53
CA ASN A 72 8.50 -13.16 11.65
C ASN A 72 9.25 -14.45 11.26
N GLY A 73 9.72 -15.21 12.26
CA GLY A 73 10.39 -16.50 12.09
C GLY A 73 10.17 -17.42 13.29
#